data_AF-A0A022VRA1-F1
#
_entry.id   AF-A0A022VRA1-F1
#
_cell.length_a   1.000
_cell.length_b   1.000
_cell.length_c   1.000
_cell.angle_alpha   90.00
_cell.angle_beta   90.00
_cell.angle_gamma   90.00
#
_symmetry.space_group_name_H-M   'P 1'
#
loop_
_entity.id
_entity.type
_entity.pdbx_description
1 polymer ?
#
loop_
_entity_poly.entity_id
_entity_poly.type
_entity_poly.pdbx_seq_one_letter_code
_entity_poly.pdbx_strand_id
1 'polypeptide(L)'
;MGQPSRIPFTLGVESASPFLPNFYFLYAPPIFLLFFHIHLLQIPNIIGKKIDPEERARRLQKKGFNPHKGSLSRERVWSEIQPGTAYNYASARDLWLEYCQGNGAKDSDIFNQETIKHFIIYIAAGANGQKDGKPMDSYIHKIWKAFTAEWARRTDIELPAHVINSGANWIKNKGELDAHIPISRERDEKDFVTLIHFQNLLT
;
A
#
# COMPACT_ATOMS: atom_id res chain seq x y z
N MET A 1 0.44 -61.53 -11.56
CA MET A 1 1.61 -62.28 -12.09
C MET A 1 2.45 -61.26 -12.84
N GLY A 2 3.70 -60.94 -12.57
CA GLY A 2 4.79 -61.58 -11.82
C GLY A 2 6.05 -61.01 -12.49
N GLN A 3 6.91 -60.37 -11.70
CA GLN A 3 8.19 -59.70 -12.02
C GLN A 3 9.19 -60.51 -12.90
N PRO A 4 10.47 -60.08 -13.08
CA PRO A 4 11.07 -58.80 -13.51
C PRO A 4 12.15 -59.06 -14.60
N SER A 5 12.84 -58.03 -15.12
CA SER A 5 14.18 -58.25 -15.66
C SER A 5 15.12 -57.09 -15.33
N ARG A 6 15.89 -57.28 -14.25
CA ARG A 6 17.23 -56.72 -14.11
C ARG A 6 18.21 -57.84 -14.45
N ILE A 7 19.20 -57.56 -15.30
CA ILE A 7 20.50 -58.22 -15.21
C ILE A 7 21.58 -57.12 -15.28
N PRO A 8 22.59 -57.19 -14.39
CA PRO A 8 23.61 -56.16 -14.18
C PRO A 8 24.81 -56.38 -15.10
N PHE A 9 25.68 -55.37 -15.24
CA PHE A 9 27.12 -55.62 -15.31
C PHE A 9 27.89 -54.41 -14.77
N THR A 10 28.89 -54.76 -13.97
CA THR A 10 29.76 -53.92 -13.15
C THR A 10 31.08 -53.59 -13.85
N LEU A 11 31.74 -52.58 -13.30
CA LEU A 11 33.20 -52.35 -13.22
C LEU A 11 33.92 -51.77 -14.45
N GLY A 12 34.51 -50.60 -14.22
CA GLY A 12 35.49 -49.93 -15.06
C GLY A 12 35.98 -48.65 -14.39
N VAL A 13 36.80 -48.83 -13.36
CA VAL A 13 37.52 -47.79 -12.61
C VAL A 13 38.63 -47.19 -13.48
N GLU A 14 38.75 -45.86 -13.41
CA GLU A 14 39.93 -44.99 -13.66
C GLU A 14 40.82 -45.19 -14.89
N SER A 15 41.06 -44.12 -15.64
CA SER A 15 42.28 -43.33 -15.43
C SER A 15 42.45 -42.16 -16.41
N ALA A 16 42.83 -41.03 -15.81
CA ALA A 16 43.79 -40.01 -16.27
C ALA A 16 43.59 -39.31 -17.63
N SER A 17 43.36 -38.00 -17.56
CA SER A 17 44.49 -37.07 -17.77
C SER A 17 44.19 -35.62 -17.37
N PRO A 18 45.24 -34.83 -17.09
CA PRO A 18 45.21 -33.65 -16.24
C PRO A 18 45.11 -32.37 -17.07
N PHE A 19 44.20 -31.47 -16.70
CA PHE A 19 44.26 -30.07 -17.16
C PHE A 19 43.92 -29.12 -16.01
N LEU A 20 44.95 -28.75 -15.29
CA LEU A 20 45.12 -27.39 -14.78
C LEU A 20 46.43 -26.88 -15.43
N PRO A 21 46.52 -25.58 -15.78
CA PRO A 21 46.87 -24.62 -14.74
C PRO A 21 46.25 -23.23 -14.89
N ASN A 22 46.55 -22.39 -13.89
CA ASN A 22 46.40 -20.93 -13.82
C ASN A 22 45.10 -20.36 -13.26
N PHE A 23 44.84 -20.62 -11.97
CA PHE A 23 44.35 -19.54 -11.11
C PHE A 23 45.54 -18.71 -10.63
N TYR A 24 45.81 -17.60 -11.31
CA TYR A 24 46.57 -16.51 -10.71
C TYR A 24 45.71 -15.92 -9.59
N PHE A 25 46.04 -16.27 -8.34
CA PHE A 25 45.71 -15.43 -7.19
C PHE A 25 46.55 -14.15 -7.32
N LEU A 26 46.03 -13.19 -8.10
CA LEU A 26 46.52 -11.82 -8.08
C LEU A 26 46.12 -11.22 -6.73
N TYR A 27 47.14 -11.02 -5.91
CA TYR A 27 47.19 -10.06 -4.82
C TYR A 27 46.43 -8.79 -5.19
N ALA A 28 45.21 -8.62 -4.68
CA ALA A 28 44.59 -7.31 -4.59
C ALA A 28 45.26 -6.58 -3.42
N PRO A 29 45.88 -5.40 -3.62
CA PRO A 29 46.51 -4.68 -2.53
C PRO A 29 45.45 -4.29 -1.47
N PRO A 30 45.81 -4.26 -0.17
CA PRO A 30 44.89 -4.01 0.95
C PRO A 30 44.23 -2.61 0.95
N ILE A 31 44.51 -1.78 -0.06
CA ILE A 31 43.97 -0.43 -0.22
C ILE A 31 42.53 -0.46 -0.74
N PHE A 32 42.12 -1.48 -1.50
CA PHE A 32 40.76 -1.53 -2.08
C PHE A 32 39.66 -1.82 -1.04
N LEU A 33 39.99 -2.51 0.06
CA LEU A 33 39.06 -2.72 1.19
C LEU A 33 38.94 -1.49 2.08
N LEU A 34 39.94 -0.60 2.09
CA LEU A 34 39.91 0.66 2.85
C LEU A 34 39.03 1.72 2.19
N PHE A 35 38.94 1.74 0.86
CA PHE A 35 38.02 2.63 0.15
C PHE A 35 36.55 2.22 0.29
N PHE A 36 36.26 0.91 0.35
CA PHE A 36 34.89 0.43 0.55
C PHE A 36 34.35 0.71 1.96
N HIS A 37 35.21 0.72 2.98
CA HIS A 37 34.83 1.09 4.35
C HIS A 37 34.58 2.60 4.53
N ILE A 38 35.30 3.45 3.80
CA ILE A 38 35.18 4.92 3.95
C ILE A 38 33.93 5.47 3.24
N HIS A 39 33.43 4.82 2.18
CA HIS A 39 32.23 5.32 1.47
C HIS A 39 30.89 4.81 2.01
N LEU A 40 30.86 3.73 2.79
CA LEU A 40 29.63 3.27 3.46
C LEU A 40 29.32 4.03 4.77
N LEU A 41 30.27 4.80 5.30
CA LEU A 41 30.09 5.63 6.51
C LEU A 41 29.53 7.04 6.23
N GLN A 42 29.21 7.37 4.97
CA GLN A 42 28.61 8.64 4.58
C GLN A 42 27.24 8.48 3.91
N ILE A 43 26.46 7.47 4.30
CA ILE A 43 25.01 7.60 4.19
C ILE A 43 24.61 8.50 5.36
N PRO A 44 24.31 9.81 5.17
CA PRO A 44 23.70 10.56 6.24
C PRO A 44 22.43 9.80 6.62
N ASN A 45 22.30 9.50 7.91
CA ASN A 45 21.05 9.10 8.54
C ASN A 45 19.97 10.13 8.17
N ILE A 46 19.24 9.91 7.06
CA ILE A 46 18.00 10.62 6.72
C ILE A 46 16.84 9.83 7.37
N ILE A 47 17.03 9.46 8.63
CA ILE A 47 15.95 9.02 9.51
C ILE A 47 15.61 10.26 10.34
N GLY A 48 14.57 10.97 9.90
CA GLY A 48 13.84 12.03 10.62
C GLY A 48 14.61 12.80 11.69
N LYS A 49 15.67 13.55 11.33
CA LYS A 49 16.28 14.50 12.27
C LYS A 49 15.23 15.49 12.75
N LYS A 50 14.99 15.53 14.06
CA LYS A 50 14.12 16.51 14.71
C LYS A 50 14.58 17.91 14.29
N ILE A 51 13.68 18.68 13.68
CA ILE A 51 13.99 20.07 13.29
C ILE A 51 14.21 20.87 14.57
N ASP A 52 15.40 21.43 14.69
CA ASP A 52 15.79 22.33 15.75
C ASP A 52 14.83 23.54 15.85
N PRO A 53 14.45 24.00 17.06
CA PRO A 53 13.54 25.14 17.22
C PRO A 53 13.97 26.40 16.48
N GLU A 54 15.28 26.68 16.36
CA GLU A 54 15.78 27.89 15.68
C GLU A 54 15.61 27.77 14.16
N GLU A 55 15.94 26.61 13.58
CA GLU A 55 15.70 26.37 12.15
C GLU A 55 14.21 26.39 11.82
N ARG A 56 13.35 25.94 12.74
CA ARG A 56 11.90 26.08 12.60
C ARG A 56 11.47 27.55 12.62
N ALA A 57 11.96 28.34 13.56
CA ALA A 57 11.66 29.78 13.66
C ALA A 57 12.12 30.53 12.40
N ARG A 58 13.34 30.27 11.92
CA ARG A 58 13.88 30.82 10.67
C ARG A 58 13.00 30.49 9.46
N ARG A 59 12.52 29.25 9.35
CA ARG A 59 11.61 28.83 8.27
C ARG A 59 10.26 29.53 8.36
N LEU A 60 9.68 29.66 9.56
CA LEU A 60 8.41 30.35 9.77
C LEU A 60 8.51 31.83 9.39
N GLN A 61 9.61 32.49 9.78
CA GLN A 61 9.89 33.87 9.41
C GLN A 61 10.07 34.04 7.90
N LYS A 62 10.90 33.19 7.26
CA LYS A 62 11.10 33.21 5.80
C LYS A 62 9.80 33.00 5.01
N LYS A 63 8.90 32.17 5.53
CA LYS A 63 7.59 31.89 4.93
C LYS A 63 6.53 32.96 5.26
N GLY A 64 6.86 33.97 6.05
CA GLY A 64 5.89 34.99 6.48
C GLY A 64 4.72 34.38 7.24
N PHE A 65 4.97 33.35 8.06
CA PHE A 65 3.93 32.69 8.83
C PHE A 65 3.25 33.71 9.75
N ASN A 66 1.93 33.85 9.59
CA ASN A 66 1.12 34.71 10.44
C ASN A 66 -0.02 33.86 11.01
N PRO A 67 -0.04 33.63 12.35
CA PRO A 67 -1.05 32.80 12.99
C PRO A 67 -2.47 33.36 12.87
N HIS A 68 -2.62 34.64 12.54
CA HIS A 68 -3.91 35.32 12.41
C HIS A 68 -4.37 35.48 10.94
N LYS A 69 -3.52 35.19 9.95
CA LYS A 69 -3.85 35.33 8.52
C LYS A 69 -4.68 34.16 7.96
N GLY A 70 -5.12 33.26 8.83
CA GLY A 70 -5.88 32.07 8.47
C GLY A 70 -6.94 31.75 9.50
N SER A 71 -7.66 32.76 10.03
CA SER A 71 -8.86 32.49 10.82
C SER A 71 -9.73 31.53 10.01
N LEU A 72 -9.97 30.34 10.54
CA LEU A 72 -10.82 29.35 9.89
C LEU A 72 -12.20 29.97 9.73
N SER A 73 -12.53 30.31 8.49
CA SER A 73 -13.90 30.61 8.08
C SER A 73 -14.81 29.49 8.59
N ARG A 74 -15.94 29.84 9.22
CA ARG A 74 -16.98 28.85 9.53
C ARG A 74 -17.65 28.32 8.26
N GLU A 75 -17.56 29.05 7.16
CA GLU A 75 -18.04 28.61 5.85
C GLU A 75 -17.07 27.60 5.26
N ARG A 76 -17.64 26.47 4.84
CA ARG A 76 -16.91 25.37 4.23
C ARG A 76 -16.49 25.76 2.82
N VAL A 77 -15.18 25.90 2.61
CA VAL A 77 -14.63 26.12 1.27
C VAL A 77 -14.32 24.78 0.64
N TRP A 78 -15.19 24.34 -0.27
CA TRP A 78 -14.93 23.18 -1.10
C TRP A 78 -13.98 23.55 -2.23
N SER A 79 -12.78 22.97 -2.26
CA SER A 79 -11.91 23.11 -3.43
C SER A 79 -12.56 22.42 -4.64
N GLU A 80 -12.21 22.91 -5.83
CA GLU A 80 -12.51 22.21 -7.08
C GLU A 80 -11.92 20.80 -7.04
N ILE A 81 -12.69 19.82 -7.52
CA ILE A 81 -12.31 18.41 -7.50
C ILE A 81 -11.51 18.12 -8.77
N GLN A 82 -10.36 17.46 -8.63
CA GLN A 82 -9.62 16.97 -9.79
C GLN A 82 -10.45 15.92 -10.55
N PRO A 83 -10.36 15.84 -11.90
CA PRO A 83 -11.17 14.91 -12.69
C PRO A 83 -11.10 13.44 -12.21
N GLY A 84 -9.92 12.96 -11.85
CA GLY A 84 -9.75 11.60 -11.34
C GLY A 84 -10.46 11.38 -9.99
N THR A 85 -10.49 12.38 -9.12
CA THR A 85 -11.23 12.31 -7.85
C THR A 85 -12.74 12.35 -8.10
N ALA A 86 -13.21 13.17 -9.05
CA ALA A 86 -14.61 13.22 -9.43
C ALA A 86 -15.10 11.87 -9.98
N TYR A 87 -14.30 11.21 -10.81
CA TYR A 87 -14.59 9.86 -11.29
C TYR A 87 -14.70 8.85 -10.13
N ASN A 88 -13.72 8.83 -9.22
CA ASN A 88 -13.77 7.92 -8.06
C ASN A 88 -15.01 8.17 -7.17
N TYR A 89 -15.42 9.43 -7.02
CA TYR A 89 -16.62 9.79 -6.26
C TYR A 89 -17.89 9.28 -6.95
N ALA A 90 -18.01 9.49 -8.27
CA ALA A 90 -19.12 8.98 -9.05
C ALA A 90 -19.23 7.45 -8.96
N SER A 91 -18.12 6.72 -9.19
CA SER A 91 -18.14 5.26 -9.09
C SER A 91 -18.48 4.75 -7.68
N ALA A 92 -18.00 5.42 -6.62
CA ALA A 92 -18.32 5.04 -5.25
C ALA A 92 -19.80 5.30 -4.90
N ARG A 93 -20.38 6.37 -5.45
CA ARG A 93 -21.81 6.66 -5.34
C ARG A 93 -22.65 5.63 -6.09
N ASP A 94 -22.26 5.27 -7.30
CA ASP A 94 -23.00 4.28 -8.10
C ASP A 94 -23.07 2.94 -7.37
N LEU A 95 -21.96 2.48 -6.79
CA LEU A 95 -21.92 1.30 -5.92
C LEU A 95 -22.88 1.39 -4.72
N TRP A 96 -22.99 2.57 -4.09
CA TRP A 96 -23.94 2.79 -2.99
C TRP A 96 -25.39 2.73 -3.45
N LEU A 97 -25.70 3.32 -4.61
CA LEU A 97 -27.04 3.30 -5.18
C LEU A 97 -27.45 1.89 -5.62
N GLU A 98 -26.53 1.12 -6.21
CA GLU A 98 -26.72 -0.29 -6.54
C GLU A 98 -27.02 -1.12 -5.28
N TYR A 99 -26.23 -0.92 -4.21
CA TYR A 99 -26.48 -1.56 -2.92
C TYR A 99 -27.87 -1.18 -2.37
N CYS A 100 -28.22 0.10 -2.38
CA CYS A 100 -29.52 0.59 -1.92
C CYS A 100 -30.68 -0.06 -2.67
N GLN A 101 -30.59 -0.07 -4.01
CA GLN A 101 -31.62 -0.65 -4.87
C GLN A 101 -31.76 -2.16 -4.66
N GLY A 102 -30.64 -2.89 -4.54
CA GLY A 102 -30.64 -4.34 -4.38
C GLY A 102 -31.06 -4.82 -3.00
N ASN A 103 -30.89 -4.01 -1.96
CA ASN A 103 -31.06 -4.42 -0.56
C ASN A 103 -32.17 -3.65 0.18
N GLY A 104 -32.93 -2.80 -0.52
CA GLY A 104 -34.02 -2.01 0.07
C GLY A 104 -33.57 -0.90 1.02
N ALA A 105 -32.29 -0.54 0.99
CA ALA A 105 -31.77 0.60 1.75
C ALA A 105 -32.03 1.92 1.00
N LYS A 106 -32.04 3.02 1.74
CA LYS A 106 -32.20 4.37 1.22
C LYS A 106 -30.90 5.14 1.37
N ASP A 107 -30.75 6.19 0.56
CA ASP A 107 -29.59 7.09 0.64
C ASP A 107 -29.42 7.74 2.03
N SER A 108 -30.53 7.94 2.75
CA SER A 108 -30.56 8.42 4.14
C SER A 108 -30.06 7.41 5.17
N ASP A 109 -29.94 6.13 4.82
CA ASP A 109 -29.56 5.08 5.75
C ASP A 109 -28.05 5.03 6.00
N ILE A 110 -27.29 5.96 5.41
CA ILE A 110 -25.86 6.17 5.70
C ILE A 110 -25.57 6.46 7.18
N PHE A 111 -26.57 6.89 7.96
CA PHE A 111 -26.45 7.09 9.41
C PHE A 111 -26.67 5.80 10.22
N ASN A 112 -27.18 4.74 9.60
CA ASN A 112 -27.43 3.46 10.25
C ASN A 112 -26.15 2.60 10.21
N GLN A 113 -25.64 2.24 11.39
CA GLN A 113 -24.42 1.45 11.51
C GLN A 113 -24.49 0.07 10.85
N GLU A 114 -25.65 -0.60 10.91
CA GLU A 114 -25.83 -1.91 10.28
C GLU A 114 -25.82 -1.79 8.76
N THR A 115 -26.48 -0.76 8.21
CA THR A 115 -26.44 -0.48 6.77
C THR A 115 -25.01 -0.19 6.29
N ILE A 116 -24.24 0.59 7.05
CA ILE A 116 -22.82 0.85 6.73
C ILE A 116 -22.01 -0.44 6.71
N LYS A 117 -22.17 -1.30 7.72
CA LYS A 117 -21.46 -2.59 7.79
C LYS A 117 -21.79 -3.46 6.59
N HIS A 118 -23.09 -3.60 6.27
CA HIS A 118 -23.54 -4.37 5.12
C HIS A 118 -23.02 -3.81 3.80
N PHE A 119 -22.99 -2.49 3.65
CA PHE A 119 -22.41 -1.87 2.47
C PHE A 119 -20.90 -2.11 2.35
N ILE A 120 -20.15 -2.07 3.45
CA ILE A 120 -18.72 -2.40 3.45
C ILE A 120 -18.48 -3.86 3.06
N ILE A 121 -19.33 -4.78 3.56
CA ILE A 121 -19.33 -6.19 3.16
C ILE A 121 -19.65 -6.30 1.66
N TYR A 122 -20.62 -5.55 1.15
CA TYR A 122 -20.98 -5.52 -0.27
C TYR A 122 -19.79 -5.07 -1.14
N ILE A 123 -19.08 -4.00 -0.75
CA ILE A 123 -17.86 -3.55 -1.44
C ILE A 123 -16.81 -4.67 -1.46
N ALA A 124 -16.57 -5.32 -0.32
CA ALA A 124 -15.58 -6.37 -0.21
C ALA A 124 -15.95 -7.60 -1.04
N ALA A 125 -17.22 -7.99 -1.09
CA ALA A 125 -17.71 -9.14 -1.86
C ALA A 125 -17.61 -8.92 -3.37
N GLY A 126 -17.84 -7.68 -3.83
CA GLY A 126 -17.73 -7.31 -5.26
C GLY A 126 -16.30 -7.03 -5.73
N ALA A 127 -15.32 -7.03 -4.83
CA ALA A 127 -13.95 -6.67 -5.16
C ALA A 127 -13.15 -7.88 -5.68
N ASN A 128 -12.65 -7.77 -6.91
CA ASN A 128 -11.71 -8.74 -7.45
C ASN A 128 -10.35 -8.57 -6.76
N GLY A 129 -9.98 -9.52 -5.92
CA GLY A 129 -8.69 -9.54 -5.24
C GLY A 129 -7.52 -9.76 -6.20
N GLN A 130 -6.44 -9.01 -6.02
CA GLN A 130 -5.20 -9.19 -6.81
C GLN A 130 -4.35 -10.36 -6.30
N LYS A 131 -4.35 -10.59 -4.97
CA LYS A 131 -3.56 -11.64 -4.30
C LYS A 131 -4.50 -12.69 -3.72
N ASP A 132 -4.30 -13.95 -4.09
CA ASP A 132 -5.14 -15.09 -3.69
C ASP A 132 -6.65 -14.92 -3.99
N GLY A 133 -7.01 -14.01 -4.89
CA GLY A 133 -8.41 -13.63 -5.14
C GLY A 133 -9.09 -12.88 -3.98
N LYS A 134 -8.36 -12.54 -2.91
CA LYS A 134 -8.91 -11.85 -1.73
C LYS A 134 -8.89 -10.34 -1.91
N PRO A 135 -9.98 -9.64 -1.58
CA PRO A 135 -10.02 -8.18 -1.69
C PRO A 135 -9.06 -7.54 -0.67
N MET A 136 -8.43 -6.43 -1.04
CA MET A 136 -7.50 -5.71 -0.17
C MET A 136 -8.25 -4.72 0.73
N ASP A 137 -7.88 -4.66 2.00
CA ASP A 137 -8.46 -3.71 2.95
C ASP A 137 -8.26 -2.24 2.51
N SER A 138 -7.11 -1.93 1.91
CA SER A 138 -6.79 -0.61 1.37
C SER A 138 -7.71 -0.20 0.21
N TYR A 139 -8.13 -1.17 -0.60
CA TYR A 139 -9.07 -0.95 -1.70
C TYR A 139 -10.47 -0.63 -1.16
N ILE A 140 -10.95 -1.47 -0.23
CA ILE A 140 -12.26 -1.29 0.41
C ILE A 140 -12.31 0.06 1.14
N HIS A 141 -11.27 0.40 1.89
CA HIS A 141 -11.14 1.67 2.59
C HIS A 141 -11.08 2.87 1.64
N LYS A 142 -10.44 2.73 0.46
CA LYS A 142 -10.42 3.77 -0.57
C LYS A 142 -11.83 4.07 -1.07
N ILE A 143 -12.64 3.04 -1.35
CA ILE A 143 -14.03 3.22 -1.79
C ILE A 143 -14.86 3.86 -0.68
N TRP A 144 -14.77 3.38 0.56
CA TRP A 144 -15.47 3.96 1.71
C TRP A 144 -15.18 5.47 1.88
N LYS A 145 -13.91 5.87 1.75
CA LYS A 145 -13.52 7.28 1.80
C LYS A 145 -14.03 8.10 0.62
N ALA A 146 -14.03 7.54 -0.58
CA ALA A 146 -14.55 8.21 -1.76
C ALA A 146 -16.05 8.45 -1.64
N PHE A 147 -16.80 7.43 -1.20
CA PHE A 147 -18.24 7.51 -0.96
C PHE A 147 -18.60 8.57 0.09
N THR A 148 -18.01 8.49 1.29
CA THR A 148 -18.32 9.44 2.37
C THR A 148 -17.98 10.89 2.00
N ALA A 149 -16.91 11.11 1.22
CA ALA A 149 -16.56 12.43 0.71
C ALA A 149 -17.53 12.92 -0.38
N GLU A 150 -17.92 12.06 -1.32
CA GLU A 150 -18.94 12.37 -2.33
C GLU A 150 -20.25 12.74 -1.66
N TRP A 151 -20.73 11.90 -0.74
CA TRP A 151 -22.01 12.08 -0.07
C TRP A 151 -22.07 13.40 0.68
N ALA A 152 -21.02 13.73 1.44
CA ALA A 152 -20.92 14.99 2.16
C ALA A 152 -20.90 16.22 1.23
N ARG A 153 -20.26 16.10 0.06
CA ARG A 153 -20.23 17.20 -0.93
C ARG A 153 -21.56 17.39 -1.65
N ARG A 154 -22.24 16.29 -1.99
CA ARG A 154 -23.54 16.32 -2.69
C ARG A 154 -24.66 16.86 -1.80
N THR A 155 -24.66 16.49 -0.53
CA THR A 155 -25.71 16.88 0.43
C THR A 155 -25.40 18.18 1.15
N ASP A 156 -24.14 18.62 1.10
CA ASP A 156 -23.55 19.67 1.94
C ASP A 156 -23.67 19.40 3.46
N ILE A 157 -24.03 18.17 3.85
CA ILE A 157 -24.16 17.74 5.24
C ILE A 157 -22.86 17.10 5.70
N GLU A 158 -22.40 17.48 6.89
CA GLU A 158 -21.28 16.78 7.53
C GLU A 158 -21.73 15.41 8.04
N LEU A 159 -21.10 14.35 7.56
CA LEU A 159 -21.27 13.04 8.17
C LEU A 159 -20.64 13.06 9.57
N PRO A 160 -21.37 12.63 10.62
CA PRO A 160 -20.84 12.55 11.95
C PRO A 160 -19.55 11.73 11.99
N ALA A 161 -18.55 12.19 12.74
CA ALA A 161 -17.26 11.50 12.81
C ALA A 161 -17.39 10.02 13.23
N HIS A 162 -18.37 9.69 14.08
CA HIS A 162 -18.61 8.31 14.49
C HIS A 162 -19.04 7.40 13.33
N VAL A 163 -19.79 7.90 12.34
CA VAL A 163 -20.17 7.15 11.12
C VAL A 163 -18.93 6.82 10.29
N ILE A 164 -18.13 7.84 10.00
CA ILE A 164 -16.91 7.71 9.18
C ILE A 164 -15.90 6.78 9.86
N ASN A 165 -15.68 7.00 11.16
CA ASN A 165 -14.71 6.23 11.95
C ASN A 165 -15.19 4.80 12.18
N SER A 166 -16.49 4.57 12.40
CA SER A 166 -17.04 3.22 12.55
C SER A 166 -16.77 2.39 11.29
N GLY A 167 -17.07 2.93 10.11
CA GLY A 167 -16.78 2.24 8.85
C GLY A 167 -15.29 1.99 8.63
N ALA A 168 -14.44 2.98 8.93
CA ALA A 168 -13.00 2.85 8.79
C ALA A 168 -12.39 1.83 9.77
N ASN A 169 -12.89 1.77 11.00
CA ASN A 169 -12.47 0.80 12.01
C ASN A 169 -12.92 -0.60 11.63
N TRP A 170 -14.16 -0.77 11.18
CA TRP A 170 -14.70 -2.03 10.68
C TRP A 170 -13.84 -2.63 9.57
N ILE A 171 -13.37 -1.79 8.66
CA ILE A 171 -12.47 -2.22 7.59
C ILE A 171 -11.11 -2.59 8.14
N LYS A 172 -10.51 -1.84 9.07
CA LYS A 172 -9.10 -1.98 9.48
C LYS A 172 -8.85 -2.97 10.62
N ASN A 173 -9.83 -3.20 11.48
CA ASN A 173 -9.68 -4.04 12.65
C ASN A 173 -9.73 -5.51 12.25
N LYS A 174 -8.70 -6.26 12.66
CA LYS A 174 -8.61 -7.69 12.39
C LYS A 174 -9.74 -8.44 13.09
N GLY A 175 -10.44 -9.28 12.34
CA GLY A 175 -11.53 -10.12 12.86
C GLY A 175 -12.91 -9.45 12.83
N GLU A 176 -13.01 -8.20 12.39
CA GLU A 176 -14.29 -7.55 12.13
C GLU A 176 -14.76 -7.91 10.71
N LEU A 177 -14.30 -7.19 9.68
CA LEU A 177 -14.64 -7.52 8.29
C LEU A 177 -14.15 -8.93 7.87
N ASP A 178 -13.01 -9.39 8.40
CA ASP A 178 -12.43 -10.70 8.09
C ASP A 178 -13.35 -11.87 8.51
N ALA A 179 -14.24 -11.66 9.49
CA ALA A 179 -15.19 -12.68 9.94
C ALA A 179 -16.33 -12.91 8.92
N HIS A 180 -16.56 -11.95 8.03
CA HIS A 180 -17.60 -12.03 7.00
C HIS A 180 -17.01 -12.39 5.64
N ILE A 181 -15.86 -11.81 5.29
CA ILE A 181 -15.20 -12.01 4.01
C ILE A 181 -13.69 -12.12 4.24
N PRO A 182 -13.03 -13.21 3.80
CA PRO A 182 -11.58 -13.31 3.88
C PRO A 182 -10.93 -12.21 3.04
N ILE A 183 -10.25 -11.27 3.70
CA ILE A 183 -9.59 -10.13 3.04
C ILE A 183 -8.07 -10.21 3.19
N SER A 184 -7.36 -9.61 2.24
CA SER A 184 -5.92 -9.46 2.32
C SER A 184 -5.57 -8.26 3.18
N ARG A 185 -4.81 -8.52 4.25
CA ARG A 185 -4.25 -7.52 5.19
C ARG A 185 -2.78 -7.25 4.96
N GLU A 186 -2.14 -8.07 4.13
CA GLU A 186 -0.73 -7.92 3.80
C GLU A 186 -0.58 -6.63 3.01
N ARG A 187 0.11 -5.67 3.61
CA ARG A 187 0.72 -4.59 2.84
C ARG A 187 1.92 -5.25 2.18
N ASP A 188 1.87 -5.39 0.86
CA ASP A 188 3.10 -5.69 0.13
C ASP A 188 4.13 -4.68 0.62
N GLU A 189 5.23 -5.17 1.19
CA GLU A 189 6.46 -4.40 1.16
C GLU A 189 6.59 -4.01 -0.29
N LYS A 190 6.46 -2.70 -0.58
CA LYS A 190 6.83 -2.23 -1.89
C LYS A 190 8.25 -2.74 -2.05
N ASP A 191 8.46 -3.70 -2.93
CA ASP A 191 9.71 -3.83 -3.65
C ASP A 191 9.86 -2.46 -4.30
N PHE A 192 10.44 -1.53 -3.54
CA PHE A 192 10.87 -0.24 -4.03
C PHE A 192 11.84 -0.59 -5.10
N VAL A 193 11.36 -0.69 -6.36
CA VAL A 193 12.09 -0.75 -7.62
C VAL A 193 13.57 -0.79 -7.30
N THR A 194 14.04 -1.96 -6.85
CA THR A 194 15.38 -2.02 -6.25
C THR A 194 16.33 -1.75 -7.38
N LEU A 195 17.51 -1.19 -7.10
CA LEU A 195 18.52 -0.72 -8.05
C LEU A 195 18.64 -1.55 -9.37
N ILE A 196 18.37 -2.85 -9.28
CA ILE A 196 18.25 -3.84 -10.37
C ILE A 196 17.32 -3.38 -11.52
N HIS A 197 16.15 -2.81 -11.24
CA HIS A 197 15.22 -2.37 -12.30
C HIS A 197 15.74 -1.14 -13.06
N PHE A 198 16.51 -0.28 -12.39
CA PHE A 198 17.20 0.84 -13.06
C PHE A 198 18.45 0.40 -13.83
N GLN A 199 19.14 -0.66 -13.40
CA GLN A 199 20.29 -1.21 -14.14
C GLN A 199 19.87 -1.80 -15.50
N ASN A 200 18.70 -2.45 -15.58
CA ASN A 200 18.20 -3.04 -16.83
C ASN A 200 17.64 -2.02 -17.84
N LEU A 201 17.47 -0.75 -17.44
CA LEU A 201 17.04 0.33 -18.34
C LEU A 201 18.22 1.15 -18.89
N LEU A 202 19.45 0.88 -18.43
CA LEU A 202 20.68 1.56 -18.84
C LEU A 202 21.62 0.66 -19.66
N THR A 203 21.21 -0.56 -19.98
CA THR A 203 21.83 -1.48 -20.95
C THR A 203 21.02 -1.53 -22.23
#